data_AF-A0A355S4K2-F1
#
_entry.id   AF-A0A355S4K2-F1
#
_cell.length_a   1.000
_cell.length_b   1.000
_cell.length_c   1.000
_cell.angle_alpha   90.00
_cell.angle_beta   90.00
_cell.angle_gamma   90.00
#
_symmetry.space_group_name_H-M   'P 1'
#
loop_
_entity.id
_entity.type
_entity.pdbx_description
1 polymer ?
#
loop_
_entity_poly.entity_id
_entity_poly.type
_entity_poly.pdbx_seq_one_letter_code
_entity_poly.pdbx_strand_id
1 'polypeptide(L)'
;MIRPASSFLSGFTILGIVAPLAGSLLSAEPPTEEGIHYFENHVRPILATHCYECHSIESSKLKGALYLDSKAGILSGGDSGALLIPGKPDESLLVKVVRYQV
;
A
#
# COMPACT_ATOMS: atom_id res chain seq x y z
N MET A 1 -41.20 -34.43 46.77
CA MET A 1 -39.87 -35.02 46.48
C MET A 1 -39.25 -34.21 45.36
N ILE A 2 -38.65 -33.06 45.63
CA ILE A 2 -37.26 -32.84 46.10
C ILE A 2 -36.24 -33.56 45.23
N ARG A 3 -35.62 -32.84 44.28
CA ARG A 3 -34.19 -32.93 43.96
C ARG A 3 -33.65 -31.51 43.68
N PRO A 4 -32.40 -31.21 44.08
CA PRO A 4 -31.97 -29.87 44.46
C PRO A 4 -31.12 -29.15 43.39
N ALA A 5 -30.79 -27.92 43.73
CA ALA A 5 -30.00 -26.93 43.02
C ALA A 5 -28.53 -27.31 42.77
N SER A 6 -27.96 -26.75 41.70
CA SER A 6 -26.60 -26.19 41.66
C SER A 6 -26.46 -25.39 40.35
N SER A 7 -26.43 -24.06 40.43
CA SER A 7 -25.21 -23.27 40.54
C SER A 7 -24.63 -22.93 39.17
N PHE A 8 -24.95 -21.73 38.68
CA PHE A 8 -24.07 -21.03 37.73
C PHE A 8 -23.82 -19.62 38.27
N LEU A 9 -22.65 -19.52 38.88
CA LEU A 9 -21.97 -18.31 39.30
C LEU A 9 -21.72 -17.36 38.13
N SER A 10 -21.59 -16.08 38.49
CA SER A 10 -20.86 -15.02 37.77
C SER A 10 -21.47 -14.58 36.44
N GLY A 11 -22.01 -13.37 36.28
CA GLY A 11 -21.48 -12.12 36.81
C GLY A 11 -20.21 -11.72 36.03
N PHE A 12 -20.38 -11.22 34.81
CA PHE A 12 -19.38 -10.40 34.13
C PHE A 12 -20.10 -9.31 33.35
N THR A 13 -20.27 -8.16 34.00
CA THR A 13 -20.63 -6.90 33.37
C THR A 13 -19.48 -6.52 32.44
N ILE A 14 -19.59 -6.83 31.15
CA ILE A 14 -18.67 -6.30 30.15
C ILE A 14 -19.11 -4.86 29.89
N LEU A 15 -18.58 -3.94 30.69
CA LEU A 15 -18.59 -2.52 30.40
C LEU A 15 -17.75 -2.33 29.13
N GLY A 16 -18.43 -2.25 27.99
CA GLY A 16 -17.80 -2.06 26.68
C GLY A 16 -17.02 -0.75 26.66
N ILE A 17 -15.71 -0.83 26.82
CA ILE A 17 -14.79 0.26 26.51
C ILE A 17 -14.79 0.38 24.98
N VAL A 18 -15.68 1.21 24.46
CA VAL A 18 -15.55 1.76 23.11
C VAL A 18 -14.43 2.80 23.15
N ALA A 19 -13.20 2.32 23.03
CA ALA A 19 -12.06 3.19 22.77
C ALA A 19 -12.24 3.80 21.36
N PRO A 20 -12.19 5.13 21.20
CA PRO A 20 -12.27 5.73 19.88
C PRO A 20 -10.98 5.36 19.16
N LEU A 21 -11.12 4.59 18.07
CA LEU A 21 -10.03 4.33 17.14
C LEU A 21 -9.74 5.65 16.42
N ALA A 22 -8.92 6.50 17.03
CA ALA A 22 -8.38 7.69 16.41
C ALA A 22 -7.36 7.27 15.34
N GLY A 23 -7.88 6.79 14.21
CA GLY A 23 -7.09 6.57 13.01
C GLY A 23 -6.60 7.92 12.50
N SER A 24 -5.30 8.17 12.59
CA SER A 24 -4.66 9.31 11.94
C SER A 24 -5.01 9.28 10.46
N LEU A 25 -5.82 10.25 10.03
CA LEU A 25 -5.99 10.57 8.62
C LEU A 25 -4.67 11.17 8.14
N LEU A 26 -3.76 10.32 7.64
CA LEU A 26 -2.62 10.79 6.86
C LEU A 26 -3.19 11.41 5.57
N SER A 27 -3.41 12.73 5.60
CA SER A 27 -3.72 13.49 4.39
C SER A 27 -2.46 13.50 3.54
N ALA A 28 -2.54 12.95 2.33
CA ALA A 28 -1.47 13.10 1.35
C ALA A 28 -1.40 14.57 0.93
N GLU A 29 -0.26 15.21 1.17
CA GLU A 29 0.03 16.55 0.65
C GLU A 29 -0.10 16.52 -0.88
N PRO A 30 -0.77 17.50 -1.52
CA PRO A 30 -0.76 17.59 -2.97
C PRO A 30 0.67 17.74 -3.49
N PRO A 31 0.98 17.22 -4.69
CA PRO A 31 2.30 17.38 -5.27
C PRO A 31 2.60 18.85 -5.52
N THR A 32 3.81 19.30 -5.21
CA THR A 32 4.28 20.64 -5.56
C THR A 32 4.67 20.70 -7.03
N GLU A 33 4.69 21.90 -7.61
CA GLU A 33 5.12 22.12 -8.99
C GLU A 33 6.57 21.64 -9.20
N GLU A 34 7.46 21.91 -8.23
CA GLU A 34 8.84 21.45 -8.27
C GLU A 34 8.93 19.91 -8.24
N GLY A 35 8.06 19.26 -7.46
CA GLY A 35 7.98 17.80 -7.39
C GLY A 35 7.52 17.18 -8.70
N ILE A 36 6.52 17.77 -9.35
CA ILE A 36 6.04 17.35 -10.68
C ILE A 36 7.16 17.53 -11.71
N HIS A 37 7.78 18.71 -11.75
CA HIS A 37 8.88 19.00 -12.67
C HIS A 37 10.05 18.02 -12.48
N TYR A 38 10.41 17.71 -11.23
CA TYR A 38 11.45 16.72 -10.95
C TYR A 38 11.05 15.32 -11.47
N PHE A 39 9.82 14.88 -11.18
CA PHE A 39 9.33 13.58 -11.64
C PHE A 39 9.35 13.47 -13.16
N GLU A 40 8.83 14.46 -13.87
CA GLU A 40 8.75 14.44 -15.33
C GLU A 40 10.11 14.45 -16.01
N ASN A 41 11.09 15.19 -15.46
CA ASN A 41 12.41 15.33 -16.08
C ASN A 41 13.46 14.31 -15.63
N HIS A 42 13.29 13.68 -14.46
CA HIS A 42 14.30 12.79 -13.89
C HIS A 42 13.80 11.37 -13.62
N VAL A 43 12.53 11.21 -13.21
CA VAL A 43 12.00 9.89 -12.83
C VAL A 43 11.35 9.19 -14.03
N ARG A 44 10.39 9.85 -14.70
CA ARG A 44 9.68 9.28 -15.85
C ARG A 44 10.61 8.82 -16.98
N PRO A 45 11.68 9.54 -17.36
CA PRO A 45 12.56 9.10 -18.44
C PRO A 45 13.26 7.78 -18.11
N ILE A 46 13.69 7.58 -16.86
CA ILE A 46 14.31 6.33 -16.42
C ILE A 46 13.31 5.17 -16.55
N LEU A 47 12.08 5.35 -16.09
CA LEU A 47 11.03 4.33 -16.20
C LEU A 47 10.69 4.03 -17.66
N ALA A 48 10.61 5.07 -18.51
CA ALA A 48 10.32 4.92 -19.92
C ALA A 48 11.43 4.15 -20.66
N THR A 49 12.69 4.45 -20.37
CA THR A 49 13.84 3.82 -21.03
C THR A 49 14.06 2.39 -20.56
N HIS A 50 13.87 2.10 -19.27
CA HIS A 50 14.31 0.83 -18.68
C HIS A 50 13.20 -0.11 -18.24
N CYS A 51 11.96 0.37 -18.08
CA CYS A 51 10.88 -0.42 -17.47
C CYS A 51 9.67 -0.61 -18.37
N TYR A 52 9.30 0.39 -19.18
CA TYR A 52 8.04 0.35 -19.93
C TYR A 52 7.95 -0.74 -21.00
N GLU A 53 9.07 -1.25 -21.52
CA GLU A 53 9.05 -2.38 -22.46
C GLU A 53 8.25 -3.57 -21.89
N CYS A 54 8.32 -3.79 -20.57
CA CYS A 54 7.63 -4.91 -19.89
C CYS A 54 6.57 -4.47 -18.86
N HIS A 55 6.51 -3.20 -18.47
CA HIS A 55 5.66 -2.71 -17.38
C HIS A 55 4.88 -1.45 -17.77
N SER A 56 4.24 -1.46 -18.94
CA SER A 56 3.38 -0.39 -19.42
C SER A 56 2.09 -0.95 -20.02
N ILE A 57 1.08 -0.11 -20.19
CA ILE A 57 -0.21 -0.48 -20.78
C ILE A 57 -0.02 -0.96 -22.22
N GLU A 58 0.92 -0.35 -22.95
CA GLU A 58 1.23 -0.67 -24.35
C GLU A 58 2.23 -1.83 -24.49
N SER A 59 2.64 -2.47 -23.39
CA SER A 59 3.62 -3.57 -23.42
C SER A 59 3.02 -4.84 -24.05
N SER A 60 3.66 -5.32 -25.10
CA SER A 60 3.39 -6.64 -25.69
C SER A 60 3.95 -7.82 -24.87
N LYS A 61 4.74 -7.52 -23.83
CA LYS A 61 5.42 -8.50 -22.96
C LYS A 61 5.18 -8.17 -21.49
N LEU A 62 3.94 -7.82 -21.14
CA LEU A 62 3.59 -7.37 -19.79
C LEU A 62 4.05 -8.40 -18.73
N LYS A 63 4.76 -7.93 -17.71
CA LYS A 63 5.25 -8.77 -16.61
C LYS A 63 4.64 -8.35 -15.28
N GLY A 64 4.33 -9.36 -14.45
CA GLY A 64 3.94 -9.17 -13.06
C GLY A 64 2.66 -8.36 -12.84
N ALA A 65 1.77 -8.31 -13.85
CA ALA A 65 0.57 -7.46 -13.89
C ALA A 65 0.83 -6.01 -13.45
N LEU A 66 2.04 -5.49 -13.72
CA LEU A 66 2.53 -4.24 -13.17
C LEU A 66 2.61 -3.16 -14.26
N TYR A 67 2.01 -2.01 -13.98
CA TYR A 67 1.97 -0.85 -14.88
C TYR A 67 2.63 0.36 -14.22
N LEU A 68 3.73 0.83 -14.78
CA LEU A 68 4.55 1.94 -14.24
C LEU A 68 4.33 3.26 -14.99
N ASP A 69 3.52 3.26 -16.04
CA ASP A 69 3.27 4.39 -16.93
C ASP A 69 2.05 5.24 -16.53
N SER A 70 1.29 4.81 -15.53
CA SER A 70 0.14 5.53 -15.00
C SER A 70 0.11 5.54 -13.47
N LYS A 71 -0.43 6.62 -12.90
CA LYS A 71 -0.63 6.74 -11.44
C LYS A 71 -1.52 5.62 -10.91
N ALA A 72 -2.59 5.28 -11.61
CA ALA A 72 -3.51 4.21 -11.22
C ALA A 72 -2.82 2.84 -11.22
N GLY A 73 -2.01 2.55 -12.23
CA GLY A 73 -1.19 1.33 -12.31
C GLY A 73 -0.24 1.20 -11.13
N ILE A 74 0.54 2.25 -10.86
CA ILE A 74 1.50 2.31 -9.75
C ILE A 74 0.81 2.08 -8.40
N LEU A 75 -0.36 2.70 -8.18
CA LEU A 75 -1.12 2.56 -6.93
C LEU A 75 -1.76 1.18 -6.78
N SER A 76 -2.12 0.53 -7.89
CA SER A 76 -2.70 -0.82 -7.87
C SER A 76 -1.66 -1.89 -7.53
N GLY A 77 -0.38 -1.63 -7.86
CA GLY A 77 0.70 -2.60 -7.69
C GLY A 77 0.70 -3.66 -8.79
N GLY A 78 1.26 -4.83 -8.48
CA GLY A 78 1.30 -5.98 -9.39
C GLY A 78 1.15 -7.29 -8.63
N ASP A 79 1.53 -8.40 -9.24
CA ASP A 79 1.42 -9.75 -8.66
C ASP A 79 2.18 -9.91 -7.33
N SER A 80 3.21 -9.08 -7.11
CA SER A 80 3.98 -9.03 -5.86
C SER A 80 3.37 -8.11 -4.79
N GLY A 81 2.16 -7.57 -5.02
CA GLY A 81 1.44 -6.69 -4.12
C GLY A 81 1.77 -5.21 -4.31
N ALA A 82 1.68 -4.46 -3.21
CA ALA A 82 1.85 -3.01 -3.21
C ALA A 82 3.27 -2.61 -3.65
N LEU A 83 3.35 -1.71 -4.63
CA LEU A 83 4.63 -1.28 -5.20
C LEU A 83 5.32 -0.19 -4.37
N LEU A 84 4.55 0.78 -3.87
CA LEU A 84 5.03 1.98 -3.19
C LEU A 84 4.34 2.18 -1.84
N ILE A 85 5.09 2.67 -0.87
CA ILE A 85 4.60 3.16 0.41
C ILE A 85 4.99 4.65 0.51
N PRO A 86 4.04 5.58 0.36
CA PRO A 86 4.32 7.02 0.40
C PRO A 86 5.10 7.43 1.65
N GLY A 87 6.16 8.22 1.46
CA GLY A 87 7.05 8.68 2.55
C GLY A 87 8.00 7.63 3.13
N LYS A 88 7.92 6.37 2.70
CA LYS A 88 8.74 5.25 3.20
C LYS A 88 9.46 4.53 2.06
N PRO A 89 10.49 5.15 1.46
CA PRO A 89 11.18 4.58 0.31
C PRO A 89 11.81 3.22 0.61
N ASP A 90 12.44 3.05 1.77
CA ASP A 90 13.11 1.78 2.13
C ASP A 90 12.14 0.62 2.41
N GLU A 91 10.86 0.92 2.66
CA GLU A 91 9.82 -0.10 2.78
C GLU A 91 9.16 -0.43 1.41
N SER A 92 9.33 0.44 0.41
CA SER A 92 8.69 0.33 -0.91
C SER A 92 9.36 -0.74 -1.80
N LEU A 93 8.57 -1.61 -2.42
CA LEU A 93 9.08 -2.68 -3.28
C LEU A 93 9.86 -2.15 -4.49
N LEU A 94 9.38 -1.08 -5.15
CA LEU A 94 10.07 -0.49 -6.30
C LEU A 94 11.52 -0.13 -5.95
N VAL A 95 11.73 0.51 -4.79
CA VAL A 95 13.04 0.97 -4.34
C VAL A 95 13.96 -0.22 -4.03
N LYS A 96 13.44 -1.28 -3.42
CA LYS A 96 14.20 -2.50 -3.15
C LYS A 96 14.63 -3.20 -4.45
N VAL A 97 13.74 -3.29 -5.44
CA VAL A 97 14.03 -3.92 -6.75
C VAL A 97 15.15 -3.18 -7.48
N VAL A 98 15.06 -1.84 -7.60
CA VAL A 98 16.09 -1.05 -8.30
C VAL A 98 17.43 -1.02 -7.56
N ARG A 99 17.43 -1.30 -6.25
CA ARG A 99 18.64 -1.45 -5.43
C ARG A 99 19.14 -2.88 -5.31
N TYR A 100 18.48 -3.86 -5.94
CA TYR A 100 18.82 -5.29 -5.84
C TYR A 100 18.77 -5.82 -4.39
N GLN A 101 17.69 -5.51 -3.67
CA GLN A 101 17.46 -5.88 -2.27
C GLN A 101 16.27 -6.85 -2.07
N VAL A 102 15.81 -7.49 -3.16
CA VAL A 102 14.69 -8.43 -3.20
C VAL A 102 15.13 -9.83 -3.51
#